data_AF-A0A7V9Z4I6-F1
#
_entry.id   AF-A0A7V9Z4I6-F1
#
_cell.length_a   1.000
_cell.length_b   1.000
_cell.length_c   1.000
_cell.angle_alpha   90.00
_cell.angle_beta   90.00
_cell.angle_gamma   90.00
#
_symmetry.space_group_name_H-M   'P 1'
#
loop_
_entity.id
_entity.type
_entity.pdbx_description
1 polymer ?
#
loop_
_entity_poly.entity_id
_entity_poly.type
_entity_poly.pdbx_seq_one_letter_code
_entity_poly.pdbx_strand_id
1 'polypeptide(L)'
;MSSLLVVGADHLGTITDKLMSSGFNEIIHLDGRKVNMVKRGIPEHIDLILVMTDYVNHNLAKVIKQKAKNQEKPIYFVKRSWSSIHPVIQKMKVRKAN
;
A
#
# COMPACT_ATOMS: atom_id res chain seq x y z
N MET A 1 -7.29 -14.83 -1.94
CA MET A 1 -7.43 -13.52 -2.62
C MET A 1 -6.58 -12.52 -1.87
N SER A 2 -5.92 -11.55 -2.54
CA SER A 2 -5.06 -10.59 -1.82
C SER A 2 -5.58 -9.16 -1.87
N SER A 3 -5.68 -8.54 -0.69
CA SER A 3 -6.18 -7.17 -0.50
C SER A 3 -5.03 -6.21 -0.17
N LEU A 4 -4.99 -5.08 -0.87
CA LEU A 4 -3.89 -4.11 -0.82
C LEU A 4 -4.39 -2.73 -0.36
N LEU A 5 -3.75 -2.16 0.66
CA LEU A 5 -3.88 -0.75 0.99
C LEU A 5 -2.76 0.05 0.33
N VAL A 6 -3.12 0.97 -0.56
CA VAL A 6 -2.20 1.95 -1.13
C VAL A 6 -2.36 3.29 -0.42
N VAL A 7 -1.25 3.84 0.09
CA VAL A 7 -1.22 5.12 0.79
C VAL A 7 -0.43 6.15 0.00
N GLY A 8 -1.01 7.34 -0.16
CA GLY A 8 -0.44 8.43 -0.95
C GLY A 8 -0.92 8.39 -2.40
N ALA A 9 -0.39 9.31 -3.20
CA ALA A 9 -0.86 9.68 -4.53
C ALA A 9 -2.29 10.23 -4.54
N ASP A 10 -2.50 11.30 -5.32
CA ASP A 10 -3.86 11.83 -5.52
C ASP A 10 -4.69 10.85 -6.36
N HIS A 11 -4.07 10.20 -7.35
CA HIS A 11 -4.68 9.17 -8.19
C HIS A 11 -3.70 8.04 -8.53
N LEU A 12 -4.18 6.80 -8.62
CA LEU A 12 -3.36 5.64 -9.00
C LEU A 12 -3.28 5.45 -10.53
N GLY A 13 -4.35 5.81 -11.27
CA GLY A 13 -4.39 5.64 -12.73
C GLY A 13 -4.06 4.20 -13.14
N THR A 14 -3.23 4.04 -14.18
CA THR A 14 -2.82 2.73 -14.70
C THR A 14 -2.10 1.82 -13.68
N ILE A 15 -1.65 2.36 -12.54
CA ILE A 15 -1.05 1.55 -11.48
C ILE A 15 -2.08 0.58 -10.90
N THR A 16 -3.34 0.99 -10.78
CA THR A 16 -4.43 0.12 -10.29
C THR A 16 -4.56 -1.12 -11.17
N ASP A 17 -4.68 -0.96 -12.49
CA ASP A 17 -4.85 -2.10 -13.41
C ASP A 17 -3.66 -3.05 -13.39
N LYS A 18 -2.45 -2.51 -13.28
CA LYS A 18 -1.23 -3.31 -13.17
C LYS A 18 -1.14 -4.07 -11.85
N LEU A 19 -1.59 -3.48 -10.74
CA LEU A 19 -1.69 -4.16 -9.46
C LEU A 19 -2.75 -5.27 -9.51
N MET A 20 -3.92 -5.01 -10.09
CA MET A 20 -4.97 -6.04 -10.28
C MET A 20 -4.46 -7.19 -11.14
N SER A 21 -3.82 -6.88 -12.28
CA SER A 21 -3.17 -7.87 -13.16
C SER A 21 -2.04 -8.65 -12.47
N SER A 22 -1.47 -8.09 -11.39
CA SER A 22 -0.47 -8.76 -10.58
C SER A 22 -1.07 -9.72 -9.54
N GLY A 23 -2.40 -9.82 -9.42
CA GLY A 23 -3.09 -10.78 -8.55
C GLY A 23 -3.67 -10.19 -7.26
N PHE A 24 -3.77 -8.86 -7.15
CA PHE A 24 -4.59 -8.23 -6.11
C PHE A 24 -6.03 -8.15 -6.59
N ASN A 25 -6.98 -8.48 -5.71
CA ASN A 25 -8.40 -8.47 -6.06
C ASN A 25 -9.13 -7.28 -5.45
N GLU A 26 -8.54 -6.68 -4.43
CA GLU A 26 -9.06 -5.50 -3.75
C GLU A 26 -7.92 -4.51 -3.55
N ILE A 27 -8.16 -3.26 -3.94
CA ILE A 27 -7.23 -2.16 -3.77
C ILE A 27 -7.97 -1.03 -3.05
N ILE A 28 -7.61 -0.81 -1.79
CA ILE A 28 -8.06 0.35 -1.02
C ILE A 28 -7.04 1.46 -1.22
N HIS A 29 -7.48 2.64 -1.63
CA HIS A 29 -6.63 3.80 -1.83
C HIS A 29 -6.91 4.87 -0.77
N LEU A 30 -5.88 5.20 0.01
CA LEU A 30 -5.88 6.31 0.95
C LEU A 30 -5.04 7.44 0.34
N ASP A 31 -5.73 8.40 -0.26
CA ASP A 31 -5.11 9.65 -0.69
C ASP A 31 -4.63 10.46 0.54
N GLY A 32 -3.59 11.27 0.35
CA GLY A 32 -3.00 12.07 1.43
C GLY A 32 -3.93 13.15 2.01
N ARG A 33 -5.09 13.40 1.39
CA ARG A 33 -6.06 14.44 1.78
C ARG A 33 -7.11 13.89 2.75
N LYS A 34 -7.35 12.58 2.77
CA LYS A 34 -8.25 11.88 3.70
C LYS A 34 -7.60 11.53 5.04
N VAL A 35 -7.04 12.53 5.73
CA VAL A 35 -6.39 12.38 7.05
C VAL A 35 -7.31 11.73 8.10
N ASN A 36 -8.63 11.91 7.99
CA ASN A 36 -9.57 11.27 8.91
C ASN A 36 -9.67 9.74 8.74
N MET A 37 -9.36 9.19 7.57
CA MET A 37 -9.33 7.73 7.37
C MET A 37 -8.17 7.10 8.14
N VAL A 38 -7.07 7.85 8.30
CA VAL A 38 -5.90 7.49 9.11
C VAL A 38 -6.28 7.28 10.57
N LYS A 39 -7.34 7.93 11.09
CA LYS A 39 -7.79 7.76 12.47
C LYS A 39 -8.42 6.38 12.70
N ARG A 40 -9.11 5.82 11.70
CA ARG A 40 -9.90 4.57 11.83
C ARG A 40 -9.06 3.29 11.87
N GLY A 41 -7.76 3.36 11.55
CA GLY A 41 -6.90 2.17 11.52
C GLY A 41 -6.75 1.58 10.12
N ILE A 42 -5.86 0.60 9.98
CA ILE A 42 -5.77 -0.21 8.77
C ILE A 42 -6.83 -1.32 8.92
N PRO A 43 -7.71 -1.53 7.92
CA PRO A 43 -8.72 -2.59 7.99
C PRO A 43 -8.09 -3.97 8.18
N GLU A 44 -8.71 -4.83 8.99
CA GLU A 44 -8.14 -6.13 9.36
C GLU A 44 -7.95 -7.07 8.16
N HIS A 45 -8.82 -6.97 7.17
CA HIS A 45 -8.79 -7.79 5.96
C HIS A 45 -7.70 -7.40 4.97
N ILE A 46 -6.96 -6.32 5.20
CA ILE A 46 -5.82 -5.94 4.36
C ILE A 46 -4.65 -6.88 4.60
N ASP A 47 -4.09 -7.43 3.52
CA ASP A 47 -2.91 -8.31 3.57
C ASP A 47 -1.59 -7.53 3.49
N LEU A 48 -1.60 -6.38 2.83
CA LEU A 48 -0.41 -5.60 2.53
C LEU A 48 -0.70 -4.10 2.53
N ILE A 49 0.29 -3.32 2.96
CA ILE A 49 0.32 -1.88 2.80
C ILE A 49 1.47 -1.46 1.86
N LEU A 50 1.15 -0.63 0.87
CA LEU A 50 2.11 -0.01 -0.05
C LEU A 50 2.03 1.52 0.09
N VAL A 51 3.13 2.15 0.48
CA VAL A 51 3.21 3.60 0.71
C VAL A 51 4.01 4.27 -0.40
N MET A 52 3.40 5.24 -1.07
CA MET A 52 4.04 6.05 -2.12
C MET A 52 4.78 7.23 -1.49
N THR A 53 6.10 7.16 -1.43
CA THR A 53 6.96 8.08 -0.66
C THR A 53 7.01 9.50 -1.21
N ASP A 54 6.77 9.65 -2.51
CA ASP A 54 6.74 10.91 -3.25
C ASP A 54 5.38 11.64 -3.15
N TYR A 55 4.35 10.99 -2.62
CA TYR A 55 3.01 11.55 -2.49
C TYR A 55 2.39 11.28 -1.11
N VAL A 56 3.22 11.23 -0.07
CA VAL A 56 2.80 11.07 1.33
C VAL A 56 3.55 12.08 2.19
N ASN A 57 2.86 12.73 3.13
CA ASN A 57 3.56 13.57 4.10
C ASN A 57 4.20 12.72 5.22
N HIS A 58 5.23 13.28 5.88
CA HIS A 58 6.00 12.57 6.90
C HIS A 58 5.15 12.07 8.07
N ASN A 59 4.16 12.84 8.51
CA ASN A 59 3.28 12.48 9.62
C ASN A 59 2.42 11.26 9.27
N LEU A 60 1.82 11.26 8.08
CA LEU A 60 1.01 10.15 7.58
C LEU A 60 1.84 8.87 7.44
N ALA A 61 3.03 8.97 6.83
CA ALA A 61 3.93 7.83 6.70
C ALA A 61 4.32 7.25 8.07
N LYS A 62 4.61 8.11 9.05
CA LYS A 62 4.92 7.69 10.42
C LYS A 62 3.75 6.96 11.09
N VAL A 63 2.54 7.51 11.00
CA VAL A 63 1.34 6.90 11.59
C VAL A 63 1.02 5.55 10.94
N ILE A 64 1.05 5.47 9.61
CA ILE A 64 0.78 4.21 8.89
C ILE A 64 1.84 3.15 9.23
N LYS A 65 3.12 3.54 9.30
CA LYS A 65 4.20 2.63 9.72
C LYS A 65 3.97 2.07 11.13
N GLN A 66 3.58 2.92 12.08
CA GLN A 66 3.28 2.48 13.44
C GLN A 66 2.07 1.54 13.48
N LYS A 67 0.99 1.87 12.76
CA LYS A 67 -0.21 1.02 12.72
C LYS A 67 0.05 -0.32 12.04
N ALA A 68 0.79 -0.33 10.94
CA ALA A 68 1.22 -1.55 10.27
C ALA A 68 2.00 -2.46 11.21
N LYS A 69 2.95 -1.88 11.97
CA LYS A 69 3.73 -2.60 12.97
C LYS A 69 2.85 -3.18 14.09
N ASN A 70 1.92 -2.39 14.61
CA ASN A 70 1.02 -2.82 15.70
C ASN A 70 0.06 -3.93 15.29
N GLN A 71 -0.29 -4.01 14.00
CA GLN A 71 -1.14 -5.07 13.44
C GLN A 71 -0.34 -6.18 12.73
N GLU A 72 0.99 -6.15 12.83
CA GLU A 72 1.89 -7.12 12.19
C GLU A 72 1.67 -7.26 10.68
N LYS A 73 1.20 -6.19 10.03
CA LYS A 73 0.94 -6.15 8.59
C LYS A 73 2.21 -5.79 7.82
N PRO A 74 2.55 -6.54 6.75
CA PRO A 74 3.66 -6.18 5.88
C PRO A 74 3.45 -4.81 5.24
N ILE A 75 4.49 -3.97 5.29
CA ILE A 75 4.49 -2.60 4.75
C ILE A 75 5.70 -2.37 3.84
N TYR A 76 5.47 -1.76 2.69
CA TYR A 76 6.51 -1.44 1.70
C TYR A 76 6.44 0.01 1.26
N PHE A 77 7.60 0.61 1.00
CA PHE A 77 7.74 2.01 0.60
C PHE A 77 8.34 2.09 -0.80
N VAL A 78 7.68 2.81 -1.69
CA VAL A 78 8.04 2.91 -3.12
C VAL A 78 7.77 4.31 -3.65
N LYS A 79 8.41 4.70 -4.76
CA LYS A 79 7.97 5.87 -5.55
C LYS A 79 6.74 5.51 -6.38
N ARG A 80 5.96 6.51 -6.84
CA ARG A 80 4.82 6.35 -7.76
C ARG A 80 5.28 6.06 -9.19
N SER A 81 6.00 4.98 -9.39
CA SER A 81 6.39 4.48 -10.71
C SER A 81 6.29 2.97 -10.76
N TRP A 82 5.84 2.43 -11.89
CA TRP A 82 5.73 0.98 -12.04
C TRP A 82 7.08 0.28 -11.90
N SER A 83 8.16 0.91 -12.36
CA SER A 83 9.53 0.41 -12.21
C SER A 83 9.98 0.31 -10.75
N SER A 84 9.48 1.15 -9.84
CA SER A 84 9.71 1.02 -8.40
C SER A 84 8.76 0.03 -7.72
N ILE A 85 7.51 -0.07 -8.18
CA ILE A 85 6.48 -0.92 -7.58
C ILE A 85 6.72 -2.40 -7.93
N HIS A 86 6.94 -2.70 -9.21
CA HIS A 86 6.95 -4.07 -9.73
C HIS A 86 7.97 -5.00 -9.02
N PRO A 87 9.23 -4.59 -8.77
CA PRO A 87 10.19 -5.44 -8.07
C PRO A 87 9.75 -5.80 -6.65
N VAL A 88 9.07 -4.89 -5.95
CA VAL A 88 8.53 -5.14 -4.61
C VAL A 88 7.43 -6.19 -4.67
N ILE A 89 6.50 -6.06 -5.61
CA ILE A 89 5.43 -7.04 -5.80
C ILE A 89 5.99 -8.43 -6.12
N GLN A 90 7.01 -8.51 -7.00
CA GLN A 90 7.66 -9.78 -7.32
C GLN A 90 8.32 -10.40 -6.08
N LYS A 91 9.08 -9.61 -5.32
CA LYS A 91 9.72 -10.07 -4.06
C LYS A 91 8.70 -10.59 -3.05
N MET A 92 7.52 -9.99 -2.98
CA MET A 92 6.46 -10.46 -2.09
C MET A 92 5.86 -11.80 -2.52
N LYS A 93 5.64 -12.01 -3.83
CA LYS A 93 5.09 -13.28 -4.34
C LYS A 93 5.99 -14.45 -3.98
N VAL A 94 7.30 -14.28 -4.12
CA VAL A 94 8.31 -15.29 -3.75
C VAL A 94 8.22 -15.65 -2.26
N ARG A 95 7.98 -14.65 -1.38
CA ARG A 95 7.85 -14.88 0.07
C ARG A 95 6.58 -15.63 0.49
N LYS A 96 5.53 -15.64 -0.33
CA LYS A 96 4.29 -16.39 -0.04
C LYS A 96 4.33 -17.84 -0.52
N ALA A 97 5.30 -18.20 -1.38
CA ALA A 97 5.41 -19.52 -1.99
C ALA A 97 6.35 -20.48 -1.24
N ASN A 98 7.09 -19.98 -0.24
CA ASN A 98 7.92 -20.74 0.69
C ASN A 98 7.26 -20.78 2.06
#